data_AF-A0A9W6YHR5-F1
#
_entry.id   AF-A0A9W6YHR5-F1
#
_cell.length_a   1.000
_cell.length_b   1.000
_cell.length_c   1.000
_cell.angle_alpha   90.00
_cell.angle_beta   90.00
_cell.angle_gamma   90.00
#
_symmetry.space_group_name_H-M   'P 1'
#
loop_
_entity.id
_entity.type
_entity.pdbx_description
1 polymer ?
#
loop_
_entity_poly.entity_id
_entity_poly.type
_entity_poly.pdbx_seq_one_letter_code
_entity_poly.pdbx_strand_id
1 'polypeptide(L)'
;MSVSALKKAIKAENPATITCDAKDLKVYLAKTADRAWLSSRSEDVKKLKKGEKTDLIEALTEEDQELQAEDSLEDVLEENHMPTPQSRQIHVLVLVPKEDDDVVLIEPPSTIPNVSSDGL
;
A
#
# COMPACT_ATOMS: atom_id res chain seq x y z
N MET A 1 -1.53 -5.91 20.54
CA MET A 1 -1.89 -4.74 19.68
C MET A 1 -2.42 -5.28 18.36
N SER A 2 -3.56 -4.81 17.83
CA SER A 2 -4.11 -5.35 16.58
C SER A 2 -3.50 -4.72 15.32
N VAL A 3 -3.57 -5.42 14.19
CA VAL A 3 -3.19 -4.88 12.87
C VAL A 3 -4.02 -3.66 12.50
N SER A 4 -5.31 -3.64 12.86
CA SER A 4 -6.17 -2.44 12.68
C SER A 4 -5.65 -1.21 13.44
N ALA A 5 -5.11 -1.38 14.66
CA ALA A 5 -4.49 -0.30 15.40
C ALA A 5 -3.17 0.15 14.74
N LEU A 6 -2.38 -0.80 14.20
CA LEU A 6 -1.17 -0.51 13.44
C LEU A 6 -1.46 0.33 12.18
N LYS A 7 -2.45 -0.08 11.37
CA LYS A 7 -2.88 0.65 10.17
C LYS A 7 -3.27 2.10 10.52
N LYS A 8 -4.02 2.31 11.61
CA LYS A 8 -4.38 3.65 12.10
C LYS A 8 -3.17 4.48 12.52
N ALA A 9 -2.22 3.88 13.24
CA ALA A 9 -1.00 4.56 13.67
C ALA A 9 -0.13 4.99 12.46
N ILE A 10 0.04 4.10 11.47
CA ILE A 10 0.81 4.41 10.25
C ILE A 10 0.22 5.62 9.51
N LYS A 11 -1.11 5.66 9.33
CA LYS A 11 -1.79 6.81 8.71
C LYS A 11 -1.58 8.09 9.53
N ALA A 12 -1.77 8.03 10.85
CA ALA A 12 -1.68 9.19 11.73
C ALA A 12 -0.28 9.83 11.71
N GLU A 13 0.78 9.03 11.58
CA GLU A 13 2.16 9.50 11.52
C GLU A 13 2.56 10.04 10.13
N ASN A 14 1.83 9.68 9.07
CA ASN A 14 2.16 10.05 7.68
C ASN A 14 0.98 10.70 6.93
N PRO A 15 0.31 11.72 7.50
CA PRO A 15 -0.95 12.24 6.95
C PRO A 15 -0.77 12.95 5.60
N ALA A 16 0.44 13.44 5.29
CA ALA A 16 0.71 14.13 4.03
C ALA A 16 0.94 13.19 2.84
N THR A 17 1.35 11.95 3.10
CA THR A 17 1.67 10.96 2.05
C THR A 17 0.66 9.83 1.98
N ILE A 18 -0.11 9.59 3.05
CA ILE A 18 -1.14 8.57 3.14
C ILE A 18 -2.50 9.26 3.32
N THR A 19 -3.19 9.51 2.21
CA THR A 19 -4.49 10.22 2.17
C THR A 19 -5.69 9.29 2.35
N CYS A 20 -5.60 8.05 1.87
CA CYS A 20 -6.66 7.04 1.93
C CYS A 20 -7.05 6.63 3.36
N ASP A 21 -8.16 5.91 3.53
CA ASP A 21 -8.55 5.42 4.85
C ASP A 21 -7.57 4.38 5.38
N ALA A 22 -7.37 4.37 6.70
CA ALA A 22 -6.47 3.40 7.34
C ALA A 22 -6.88 1.94 7.04
N LYS A 23 -8.17 1.68 6.83
CA LYS A 23 -8.68 0.34 6.48
C LYS A 23 -8.21 -0.12 5.09
N ASP A 24 -7.94 0.81 4.18
CA ASP A 24 -7.57 0.54 2.79
C ASP A 24 -6.05 0.29 2.65
N LEU A 25 -5.27 0.58 3.70
CA LEU A 25 -3.85 0.22 3.74
C LEU A 25 -3.70 -1.29 3.79
N LYS A 26 -2.91 -1.86 2.87
CA LYS A 26 -2.50 -3.26 2.97
C LYS A 26 -1.15 -3.33 3.68
N VAL A 27 -1.06 -4.20 4.69
CA VAL A 27 0.13 -4.35 5.53
C VAL A 27 0.62 -5.78 5.45
N TYR A 28 1.92 -5.95 5.25
CA TYR A 28 2.57 -7.24 5.06
C TYR A 28 3.79 -7.37 5.97
N LEU A 29 4.13 -8.58 6.38
CA LEU A 29 5.38 -8.84 7.08
C LEU A 29 6.56 -8.77 6.11
N ALA A 30 7.56 -7.98 6.47
CA ALA A 30 8.81 -7.88 5.72
C ALA A 30 9.77 -9.03 6.09
N LYS A 31 9.28 -10.28 6.00
CA LYS A 31 10.05 -11.47 6.35
C LYS A 31 10.82 -12.02 5.15
N THR A 32 11.93 -12.69 5.39
CA THR A 32 12.65 -13.46 4.38
C THR A 32 12.24 -14.94 4.43
N ALA A 33 12.64 -15.73 3.43
CA ALA A 33 12.43 -17.17 3.43
C ALA A 33 13.03 -17.86 4.68
N ASP A 34 14.11 -17.31 5.22
CA ASP A 34 14.79 -17.79 6.44
C ASP A 34 14.10 -17.34 7.75
N ARG A 35 12.86 -16.84 7.68
CA ARG A 35 12.11 -16.33 8.85
C ARG A 35 12.86 -15.23 9.60
N ALA A 36 13.60 -14.40 8.86
CA ALA A 36 14.30 -13.25 9.39
C ALA A 36 13.69 -11.96 8.83
N TRP A 37 13.95 -10.82 9.49
CA TRP A 37 13.53 -9.53 8.97
C TRP A 37 14.37 -9.08 7.79
N LEU A 38 13.73 -8.40 6.83
CA LEU A 38 14.42 -7.74 5.73
C LEU A 38 15.43 -6.72 6.27
N SER A 39 16.70 -6.89 5.89
CA SER A 39 17.73 -5.93 6.26
C SER A 39 17.51 -4.60 5.57
N SER A 40 17.54 -3.49 6.31
CA SER A 40 17.42 -2.14 5.73
C SER A 40 18.55 -1.77 4.75
N ARG A 41 19.59 -2.61 4.67
CA ARG A 41 20.78 -2.48 3.83
C ARG A 41 20.80 -3.44 2.65
N SER A 42 19.82 -4.33 2.51
CA SER A 42 19.72 -5.22 1.34
C SER A 42 19.54 -4.41 0.06
N GLU A 43 19.91 -4.99 -1.08
CA GLU A 43 19.73 -4.34 -2.38
C GLU A 43 18.26 -4.12 -2.70
N ASP A 44 17.39 -5.09 -2.38
CA ASP A 44 15.94 -4.98 -2.52
C ASP A 44 15.38 -3.79 -1.74
N VAL A 45 15.81 -3.59 -0.49
CA VAL A 45 15.32 -2.44 0.30
C VAL A 45 15.87 -1.11 -0.22
N LYS A 46 17.09 -1.09 -0.76
CA LYS A 46 17.63 0.12 -1.41
C LYS A 46 16.85 0.49 -2.67
N LYS A 47 16.45 -0.51 -3.47
CA LYS A 47 15.60 -0.35 -4.65
C LYS A 47 14.18 0.07 -4.25
N LEU A 48 13.61 -0.57 -3.23
CA LEU A 48 12.31 -0.20 -2.65
C LEU A 48 12.26 1.26 -2.21
N LYS A 49 13.30 1.75 -1.53
CA LYS A 49 13.39 3.16 -1.10
C LYS A 49 13.46 4.16 -2.27
N LYS A 50 13.77 3.70 -3.48
CA LYS A 50 13.73 4.50 -4.71
C LYS A 50 12.40 4.35 -5.46
N GLY A 51 11.47 3.55 -4.94
CA GLY A 51 10.18 3.26 -5.57
C GLY A 51 10.17 2.05 -6.51
N GLU A 52 11.26 1.28 -6.59
CA GLU A 52 11.33 0.07 -7.40
C GLU A 52 10.75 -1.13 -6.63
N LYS A 53 9.92 -1.95 -7.27
CA LYS A 53 9.50 -3.25 -6.74
C LYS A 53 10.38 -4.34 -7.33
N THR A 54 11.10 -5.07 -6.48
CA THR A 54 11.84 -6.27 -6.89
C THR A 54 10.96 -7.50 -6.72
N ASP A 55 11.31 -8.61 -7.38
CA ASP A 55 10.61 -9.89 -7.25
C ASP A 55 10.39 -10.30 -5.77
N LEU A 56 11.36 -9.99 -4.90
CA LEU A 56 11.24 -10.22 -3.46
C LEU A 56 10.13 -9.37 -2.83
N ILE A 57 10.05 -8.09 -3.16
CA ILE A 57 9.00 -7.20 -2.64
C ILE A 57 7.63 -7.59 -3.19
N GLU A 58 7.56 -7.98 -4.47
CA GLU A 58 6.32 -8.46 -5.07
C GLU A 58 5.81 -9.73 -4.38
N ALA A 59 6.68 -10.72 -4.19
CA ALA A 59 6.34 -11.94 -3.45
C ALA A 59 5.88 -11.65 -2.01
N LEU A 60 6.48 -10.67 -1.32
CA LEU A 60 6.07 -10.30 0.04
C LEU A 60 4.80 -9.46 0.10
N THR A 61 4.32 -8.95 -1.02
CA THR A 61 3.11 -8.13 -1.09
C THR A 61 1.99 -8.79 -1.91
N GLU A 62 2.07 -10.11 -2.10
CA GLU A 62 0.99 -10.93 -2.64
C GLU A 62 -0.25 -10.84 -1.74
N GLU A 63 -1.44 -10.90 -2.33
CA GLU A 63 -2.71 -10.68 -1.63
C GLU A 63 -2.93 -11.65 -0.46
N ASP A 64 -2.55 -12.92 -0.62
CA ASP A 64 -2.63 -13.95 0.43
C ASP A 64 -1.69 -13.69 1.63
N GLN A 65 -0.74 -12.75 1.51
CA GLN A 65 0.15 -12.38 2.61
C GLN A 65 -0.32 -11.13 3.39
N GLU A 66 -1.45 -10.54 3.02
CA GLU A 66 -1.99 -9.39 3.75
C GLU A 66 -2.37 -9.79 5.18
N LEU A 67 -1.88 -9.01 6.15
CA LEU A 67 -2.24 -9.18 7.56
C LEU A 67 -3.70 -8.77 7.80
N GLN A 68 -4.47 -9.64 8.44
CA GLN A 68 -5.88 -9.37 8.69
C GLN A 68 -6.04 -8.34 9.80
N ALA A 69 -7.00 -7.44 9.64
CA ALA A 69 -7.18 -6.30 10.55
C ALA A 69 -7.57 -6.73 11.99
N GLU A 70 -8.18 -7.91 12.10
CA GLU A 70 -8.61 -8.56 13.35
C GLU A 70 -7.47 -9.26 14.08
N ASP A 71 -6.39 -9.62 13.38
CA ASP A 71 -5.27 -10.33 13.98
C ASP A 71 -4.54 -9.46 15.00
N SER A 72 -4.12 -10.10 16.09
CA SER A 72 -3.11 -9.51 16.97
C SER A 72 -1.77 -9.56 16.26
N LEU A 73 -1.00 -8.46 16.35
CA LEU A 73 0.38 -8.46 15.86
C LEU A 73 1.23 -9.50 16.61
N GLU A 74 0.91 -9.79 17.86
CA GLU A 74 1.61 -10.80 18.67
C GLU A 74 1.42 -12.20 18.08
N ASP A 75 0.17 -12.60 17.83
CA ASP A 75 -0.17 -13.90 17.21
C ASP A 75 0.51 -14.04 15.84
N VAL A 76 0.41 -13.01 15.00
CA VAL A 76 1.05 -12.96 13.67
C VAL A 76 2.56 -13.19 13.75
N LEU A 77 3.24 -12.60 14.73
CA LEU A 77 4.69 -12.77 14.92
C LEU A 77 5.03 -14.18 15.41
N GLU A 78 4.24 -14.73 16.32
CA GLU A 78 4.43 -16.08 16.87
C GLU A 78 4.19 -17.17 15.82
N GLU A 79 3.09 -17.08 15.06
CA GLU A 79 2.75 -18.02 13.98
C GLU A 79 3.80 -18.02 12.87
N ASN A 80 4.38 -16.85 12.57
CA ASN A 80 5.45 -16.73 11.58
C ASN A 80 6.84 -17.03 12.15
N HIS A 81 6.95 -17.39 13.43
CA HIS A 81 8.20 -17.63 14.15
C HIS A 81 9.22 -16.48 14.00
N MET A 82 8.72 -15.24 14.03
CA MET A 82 9.56 -14.08 13.78
C MET A 82 10.36 -13.70 15.03
N PRO A 83 11.67 -13.42 14.89
CA PRO A 83 12.46 -12.93 16.01
C PRO A 83 11.99 -11.53 16.43
N THR A 84 12.25 -11.15 17.67
CA THR A 84 11.97 -9.80 18.15
C THR A 84 12.63 -8.74 17.24
N PRO A 85 11.86 -7.77 16.70
CA PRO A 85 12.35 -6.66 15.88
C PRO A 85 13.62 -6.01 16.43
N GLN A 86 14.63 -5.80 15.57
CA GLN A 86 15.87 -5.12 15.92
C GLN A 86 16.07 -3.85 15.08
N SER A 87 17.04 -3.01 15.49
CA SER A 87 17.42 -1.85 14.69
C SER A 87 17.93 -2.24 13.29
N ARG A 88 17.76 -1.35 12.30
CA ARG A 88 18.23 -1.53 10.91
C ARG A 88 17.54 -2.67 10.14
N GLN A 89 16.35 -3.06 10.55
CA GLN A 89 15.50 -4.01 9.88
C GLN A 89 14.21 -3.33 9.41
N ILE A 90 13.64 -3.83 8.33
CA ILE A 90 12.28 -3.51 7.89
C ILE A 90 11.40 -4.64 8.42
N HIS A 91 10.35 -4.30 9.16
CA HIS A 91 9.45 -5.27 9.80
C HIS A 91 8.12 -5.39 9.08
N VAL A 92 7.65 -4.28 8.51
CA VAL A 92 6.38 -4.21 7.80
C VAL A 92 6.58 -3.51 6.46
N LEU A 93 5.90 -4.03 5.45
CA LEU A 93 5.69 -3.34 4.17
C LEU A 93 4.26 -2.81 4.16
N VAL A 94 4.10 -1.56 3.74
CA VAL A 94 2.80 -0.90 3.65
C VAL A 94 2.55 -0.54 2.20
N LEU A 95 1.50 -1.11 1.62
CA LEU A 95 1.02 -0.75 0.30
C LEU A 95 -0.13 0.25 0.47
N VAL A 96 0.10 1.47 -0.02
CA VAL A 96 -0.91 2.52 -0.09
C VAL A 96 -1.60 2.38 -1.44
N PRO A 97 -2.92 2.09 -1.47
CA PRO A 97 -3.66 2.10 -2.72
C PRO A 97 -3.57 3.50 -3.34
N LYS A 98 -3.30 3.58 -4.64
CA LYS A 98 -3.46 4.84 -5.35
C LYS A 98 -4.95 5.05 -5.53
N GLU A 99 -5.44 6.23 -5.18
CA GLU A 99 -6.74 6.68 -5.67
C GLU A 99 -6.58 6.80 -7.19
N ASP A 100 -7.35 6.02 -7.97
CA ASP A 100 -7.48 6.24 -9.41
C ASP A 100 -8.19 7.61 -9.59
N ASP A 101 -7.40 8.68 -9.67
CA ASP A 101 -7.82 10.01 -10.09
C ASP A 101 -8.13 10.01 -11.60
N ASP A 102 -9.10 9.23 -12.10
CA ASP A 102 -9.61 9.26 -13.50
C ASP A 102 -10.90 8.38 -13.58
N VAL A 103 -12.11 8.81 -13.97
CA VAL A 103 -12.55 9.82 -14.93
C VAL A 103 -13.92 10.37 -14.50
N VAL A 104 -14.04 11.67 -14.20
CA VAL A 104 -15.35 12.34 -14.31
C VAL A 104 -15.58 12.54 -15.81
N LEU A 105 -16.38 11.67 -16.43
CA LEU A 105 -17.00 11.92 -17.72
C LEU A 105 -18.04 13.05 -17.54
N ILE A 106 -17.57 14.28 -17.38
CA ILE A 106 -18.39 15.45 -17.73
C ILE A 106 -18.36 15.53 -19.25
N GLU A 107 -19.29 14.85 -19.89
CA GLU A 107 -19.62 15.15 -21.29
C GLU A 107 -19.87 16.66 -21.40
N PRO A 108 -19.23 17.39 -22.33
CA PRO A 108 -19.49 18.80 -22.49
C PRO A 108 -20.96 19.00 -22.87
N PRO A 109 -21.65 20.04 -22.36
CA PRO A 109 -23.02 20.31 -22.76
C PRO A 109 -23.04 20.61 -24.26
N SER A 110 -23.64 19.70 -25.04
CA SER A 110 -23.86 19.87 -26.48
C SER A 110 -24.62 21.17 -26.73
N THR A 111 -23.87 22.21 -27.09
CA THR A 111 -24.41 23.49 -27.54
C THR A 111 -24.99 23.27 -28.94
N ILE A 112 -26.31 23.28 -29.03
CA ILE A 112 -27.06 23.59 -30.26
C ILE A 112 -26.95 25.12 -30.42
N PRO A 113 -26.33 25.65 -31.48
CA PRO A 113 -27.09 26.12 -32.63
C PRO A 113 -26.30 25.92 -33.95
N ASN A 114 -26.80 26.10 -35.16
CA ASN A 114 -27.62 27.20 -35.63
C ASN A 114 -28.24 26.83 -37.00
N VAL A 115 -29.46 27.31 -37.20
CA VAL A 115 -30.12 27.47 -38.49
C VAL A 115 -29.21 28.25 -39.46
N SER A 116 -29.09 27.78 -40.69
CA SER A 116 -28.74 28.64 -41.82
C SER A 116 -29.55 28.24 -43.04
N SER A 117 -30.40 29.17 -43.44
CA SER A 117 -31.02 29.30 -44.75
C SER A 117 -29.98 29.35 -45.87
N ASP A 118 -30.31 28.76 -47.01
CA ASP A 118 -30.16 29.25 -48.39
C ASP A 118 -30.69 28.12 -49.31
N GLY A 119 -31.49 28.28 -50.35
CA GLY A 119 -31.85 29.43 -51.16
C GLY A 119 -32.25 28.88 -52.55
N LEU A 120 -33.24 29.52 -53.16
CA LEU A 120 -33.82 29.35 -54.51
C LEU A 120 -34.91 28.30 -54.74
#